data_AF-A0AAY4A1Y3-F1
#
_entry.id   AF-A0AAY4A1Y3-F1
#
_cell.length_a   1.000
_cell.length_b   1.000
_cell.length_c   1.000
_cell.angle_alpha   90.00
_cell.angle_beta   90.00
_cell.angle_gamma   90.00
#
_symmetry.space_group_name_H-M   'P 1'
#
loop_
_entity.id
_entity.type
_entity.pdbx_description
1 polymer ?
#
loop_
_entity_poly.entity_id
_entity_poly.type
_entity_poly.pdbx_seq_one_letter_code
_entity_poly.pdbx_strand_id
1 'polypeptide(L)' 'MEKIYQVTVIGIEGQHKTVDVAKSEEEFNDTTVLEFKKKLSRKLPGGAGKERITHVVINI' A
#
# COMPACT_ATOMS: atom_id res chain seq x y z
N MET A 1 16.99 -9.89 10.37
CA MET A 1 15.96 -9.62 9.35
C MET A 1 15.30 -8.31 9.74
N GLU A 2 15.44 -7.27 8.91
CA GLU A 2 14.78 -5.96 9.12
C GLU A 2 13.26 -6.16 9.09
N LYS A 3 12.51 -5.58 10.03
CA LYS A 3 11.05 -5.59 9.98
C LYS A 3 10.61 -4.63 8.87
N ILE A 4 9.70 -5.06 8.02
CA ILE A 4 9.09 -4.22 6.98
C ILE A 4 7.59 -4.28 7.19
N TYR A 5 6.98 -3.11 7.39
CA TYR A 5 5.53 -2.95 7.48
C TYR A 5 4.96 -2.96 6.09
N GLN A 6 4.07 -3.91 5.82
CA GLN A 6 3.49 -4.14 4.49
C GLN A 6 1.99 -4.00 4.53
N VAL A 7 1.42 -3.42 3.47
CA VAL A 7 -0.02 -3.34 3.27
C VAL A 7 -0.40 -4.12 2.02
N THR A 8 -1.45 -4.93 2.12
CA THR A 8 -2.00 -5.65 0.98
C THR A 8 -3.20 -4.89 0.43
N VAL A 9 -3.11 -4.50 -0.83
CA VAL A 9 -4.18 -3.82 -1.56
C VAL A 9 -4.93 -4.84 -2.39
N ILE A 10 -6.26 -4.84 -2.26
CA ILE A 10 -7.15 -5.70 -3.05
C ILE A 10 -7.85 -4.81 -4.08
N GLY A 11 -7.57 -5.06 -5.36
CA GLY A 11 -8.23 -4.37 -6.47
C GLY A 11 -9.64 -4.90 -6.73
N ILE A 12 -10.43 -4.16 -7.52
CA ILE A 12 -11.78 -4.59 -7.96
C ILE A 12 -11.81 -5.96 -8.64
N GLU A 13 -10.75 -6.34 -9.36
CA GLU A 13 -10.66 -7.63 -10.05
C GLU A 13 -10.20 -8.76 -9.11
N GLY A 14 -10.11 -8.50 -7.79
CA GLY A 14 -9.64 -9.47 -6.80
C GLY A 14 -8.12 -9.64 -6.77
N GLN A 15 -7.37 -8.82 -7.50
CA GLN A 15 -5.91 -8.86 -7.49
C GLN A 15 -5.33 -8.36 -6.16
N HIS A 16 -4.40 -9.12 -5.60
CA HIS A 16 -3.70 -8.79 -4.36
C HIS A 16 -2.32 -8.21 -4.68
N LYS A 17 -2.01 -7.04 -4.16
CA LYS A 17 -0.71 -6.37 -4.32
C LYS A 17 -0.16 -5.97 -2.96
N THR A 18 1.03 -6.46 -2.63
CA THR A 18 1.73 -6.09 -1.40
C THR A 18 2.62 -4.87 -1.64
N VAL A 19 2.50 -3.86 -0.76
CA VAL A 19 3.28 -2.63 -0.81
C VAL A 19 4.01 -2.44 0.51
N ASP A 20 5.33 -2.27 0.42
CA ASP A 20 6.18 -1.92 1.56
C ASP A 20 5.90 -0.47 1.93
N VAL A 21 5.47 -0.26 3.16
CA VAL A 21 5.06 1.04 3.67
C VAL A 21 6.17 1.66 4.49
N ALA A 22 6.78 0.93 5.42
CA ALA A 22 7.76 1.47 6.35
C ALA A 22 8.72 0.40 6.87
N LYS A 23 9.82 0.81 7.47
CA LYS A 23 10.82 -0.07 8.10
C LYS A 23 10.81 -0.01 9.62
N SER A 24 10.10 0.95 10.20
CA SER A 24 9.89 1.09 11.63
C SER A 24 8.42 1.37 11.93
N GLU A 25 8.02 1.12 13.18
CA GLU A 25 6.67 1.41 13.66
C GLU A 25 6.37 2.91 13.62
N GLU A 26 7.36 3.73 13.96
CA GLU A 26 7.28 5.19 13.91
C GLU A 26 7.03 5.68 12.48
N GLU A 27 7.80 5.21 11.51
CA GLU A 27 7.61 5.57 10.09
C GLU A 27 6.25 5.07 9.57
N PHE A 28 5.76 3.93 10.06
CA PHE A 28 4.44 3.42 9.70
C PHE A 28 3.31 4.31 10.25
N ASN A 29 3.40 4.70 11.51
CA ASN A 29 2.42 5.55 12.18
C ASN A 29 2.38 6.97 11.59
N ASP A 30 3.52 7.50 11.15
CA ASP A 30 3.61 8.80 10.48
C ASP A 30 3.18 8.74 9.01
N THR A 31 3.15 7.56 8.39
CA THR A 31 2.78 7.43 6.98
C THR A 31 1.30 7.73 6.77
N THR A 32 1.02 8.80 6.03
CA THR A 32 -0.36 9.15 5.69
C THR A 32 -0.92 8.27 4.58
N VAL A 33 -2.26 8.16 4.52
CA VAL A 33 -2.96 7.50 3.40
C VAL A 33 -2.59 8.12 2.05
N LEU A 34 -2.30 9.43 2.00
CA LEU A 34 -1.87 10.11 0.78
C LEU A 34 -0.49 9.64 0.31
N GLU A 35 0.47 9.52 1.22
CA GLU A 35 1.80 9.03 0.90
C GLU A 35 1.79 7.55 0.51
N PHE A 36 0.97 6.75 1.19
CA PHE A 36 0.72 5.37 0.80
C PHE A 36 0.16 5.30 -0.64
N LYS A 37 -0.85 6.12 -0.97
CA LYS A 37 -1.37 6.21 -2.34
C LYS A 37 -0.28 6.59 -3.34
N LYS A 38 0.59 7.55 -3.03
CA LYS A 38 1.74 7.90 -3.90
C LYS A 38 2.71 6.72 -4.09
N LYS A 39 3.03 5.97 -3.03
CA LYS A 39 3.86 4.76 -3.09
C LYS A 39 3.20 3.68 -3.96
N LEU A 40 1.89 3.47 -3.80
CA LEU A 40 1.08 2.56 -4.61
C LEU A 40 1.07 2.95 -6.09
N SER A 41 0.90 4.24 -6.42
CA SER A 41 0.94 4.76 -7.80
C SER A 41 2.24 4.46 -8.53
N ARG A 42 3.37 4.39 -7.79
CA ARG A 42 4.69 4.10 -8.37
C ARG A 42 4.90 2.60 -8.62
N LYS A 43 4.29 1.73 -7.82
CA LYS A 43 4.41 0.26 -7.95
C LYS A 43 3.40 -0.35 -8.93
N LEU A 44 2.31 0.35 -9.27
CA LEU A 44 1.29 -0.16 -10.20
C LEU A 44 1.45 0.47 -11.60
N PRO A 45 1.86 -0.29 -12.63
CA PRO A 45 1.81 0.18 -14.01
C PRO A 45 0.32 0.28 -14.42
N GLY A 46 -0.17 1.49 -14.69
CA GLY A 46 -1.58 1.72 -15.03
C GLY A 46 -2.22 2.99 -14.48
N GLY A 47 -1.50 3.78 -13.69
CA GLY A 47 -1.94 5.10 -13.24
C GLY A 47 -2.93 5.04 -12.08
N ALA A 48 -2.53 5.64 -10.96
CA ALA A 48 -3.43 5.95 -9.87
C ALA A 48 -4.50 6.93 -10.37
N GLY A 49 -5.67 6.37 -10.69
CA GLY A 49 -6.76 7.12 -11.29
C GLY A 49 -7.83 6.25 -11.94
N LYS A 50 -7.52 5.00 -12.31
CA LYS A 50 -8.51 4.08 -12.89
C LYS A 50 -8.80 2.82 -12.07
N GLU A 51 -7.86 2.39 -11.22
CA GLU A 51 -8.09 1.23 -10.37
C GLU A 51 -8.90 1.64 -9.13
N ARG A 52 -10.19 1.31 -9.14
CA ARG A 52 -11.04 1.47 -7.95
C ARG A 52 -10.52 0.49 -6.90
N ILE A 53 -10.02 1.02 -5.79
CA ILE A 53 -9.63 0.21 -4.63
C ILE A 53 -10.92 -0.05 -3.86
N THR A 54 -11.26 -1.32 -3.65
CA THR A 54 -12.44 -1.69 -2.85
C THR A 54 -12.05 -1.91 -1.40
N HIS A 55 -10.89 -2.52 -1.14
CA HIS A 55 -10.46 -2.87 0.20
C HIS A 55 -8.95 -2.69 0.37
N VAL A 56 -8.55 -2.19 1.54
CA VAL A 56 -7.16 -2.13 1.98
C VAL A 56 -7.06 -2.96 3.25
N VAL A 57 -6.23 -4.00 3.22
CA VAL A 57 -5.99 -4.86 4.39
C VAL A 57 -4.60 -4.57 4.93
N ILE A 58 -4.55 -4.11 6.17
CA ILE A 58 -3.32 -3.84 6.90
C ILE A 58 -3.00 -5.09 7.73
N ASN A 59 -1.88 -5.75 7.42
CA ASN A 59 -1.35 -6.82 8.25
C ASN A 59 -0.22 -6.22 9.10
N ILE A 60 -0.49 -6.05 10.39
CA ILE A 60 0.47 -5.61 11.42
C ILE A 60 0.79 -6.77 12.35
#